data_AF-A0A355BXZ4-F1
#
_entry.id   AF-A0A355BXZ4-F1
#
_cell.length_a   1.000
_cell.length_b   1.000
_cell.length_c   1.000
_cell.angle_alpha   90.00
_cell.angle_beta   90.00
_cell.angle_gamma   90.00
#
_symmetry.space_group_name_H-M   'P 1'
#
loop_
_entity.id
_entity.type
_entity.pdbx_description
1 polymer ?
#
loop_
_entity_poly.entity_id
_entity_poly.type
_entity_poly.pdbx_seq_one_letter_code
_entity_poly.pdbx_strand_id
1 'polypeptide(L)' 'KRCLESAIANAEHNHDLDIDSLVVDQAFVGKNMVLKRWTPRGRGRMGRIFKPFAEITIVV' A
#
# COMPACT_ATOMS: atom_id res chain seq x y z
N LYS A 1 -3.76 -1.25 -10.68
CA LYS A 1 -3.45 -2.48 -11.45
C LYS A 1 -2.05 -3.02 -11.14
N ARG A 2 -1.02 -2.16 -11.08
CA ARG A 2 0.38 -2.52 -10.73
C ARG A 2 0.60 -3.58 -9.63
N CYS A 3 -0.01 -3.46 -8.45
CA CYS A 3 0.22 -4.46 -7.38
C CYS A 3 -0.31 -5.85 -7.73
N LEU A 4 -1.46 -5.94 -8.40
CA LEU A 4 -2.05 -7.21 -8.83
C LEU A 4 -1.21 -7.85 -9.94
N GLU A 5 -0.80 -7.05 -10.93
CA GLU A 5 0.07 -7.49 -12.03
C GLU A 5 1.42 -8.00 -11.48
N SER A 6 1.99 -7.31 -10.48
CA SER A 6 3.20 -7.76 -9.81
C SER A 6 2.98 -9.05 -9.00
N ALA A 7 1.82 -9.22 -8.37
CA ALA A 7 1.52 -10.43 -7.62
C ALA A 7 1.35 -11.64 -8.55
N ILE A 8 0.66 -11.47 -9.67
CA ILE A 8 0.52 -12.49 -10.73
C ILE A 8 1.89 -12.87 -11.30
N ALA A 9 2.73 -11.89 -11.65
CA ALA A 9 4.06 -12.16 -12.19
C ALA A 9 4.98 -12.90 -11.19
N ASN A 10 4.86 -12.59 -9.89
CA ASN A 10 5.60 -13.30 -8.85
C ASN A 10 5.10 -14.74 -8.65
N ALA A 11 3.79 -14.96 -8.77
CA ALA A 11 3.17 -16.29 -8.67
C ALA A 11 3.59 -17.19 -9.85
N GLU A 12 3.63 -16.64 -11.06
CA GLU A 12 4.13 -17.34 -12.25
C GLU A 12 5.63 -17.67 -12.12
N HIS A 13 6.47 -16.67 -11.82
CA HIS A 13 7.93 -16.86 -11.85
C HIS A 13 8.49 -17.70 -10.69
N ASN A 14 7.93 -17.58 -9.48
CA ASN A 14 8.51 -18.23 -8.29
C ASN A 14 7.77 -19.51 -7.89
N HIS A 15 6.52 -19.67 -8.31
CA HIS A 15 5.68 -20.80 -7.91
C HIS A 15 5.14 -21.60 -9.11
N ASP A 16 5.50 -21.22 -10.35
CA ASP A 16 5.08 -21.88 -11.60
C ASP A 16 3.55 -22.12 -11.68
N LEU A 17 2.78 -21.19 -11.10
CA LEU A 17 1.31 -21.27 -11.05
C LEU A 17 0.71 -20.79 -12.38
N ASP A 18 -0.37 -21.43 -12.82
CA ASP A 18 -1.09 -21.07 -14.04
C ASP A 18 -1.94 -19.80 -13.83
N ILE A 19 -1.69 -18.78 -14.65
CA ILE A 19 -2.28 -17.43 -14.61
C ILE A 19 -3.81 -17.49 -14.67
N ASP A 20 -4.35 -18.41 -15.46
CA ASP A 20 -5.79 -18.54 -15.68
C ASP A 20 -6.52 -19.17 -14.48
N SER A 21 -5.78 -19.82 -13.58
CA SER A 21 -6.30 -20.48 -12.37
C SER A 21 -6.16 -19.66 -11.09
N LEU A 22 -5.43 -18.54 -11.12
CA LEU A 22 -5.13 -17.70 -9.96
C LEU A 22 -6.36 -16.91 -9.49
N VAL A 23 -6.66 -17.02 -8.19
CA VAL A 23 -7.77 -16.31 -7.54
C VAL A 23 -7.24 -15.58 -6.31
N VAL A 24 -7.65 -14.32 -6.13
CA VAL A 24 -7.28 -13.54 -4.94
C VAL A 24 -8.04 -14.09 -3.73
N ASP A 25 -7.32 -14.72 -2.79
CA ASP A 25 -7.89 -15.17 -1.52
C ASP A 25 -8.15 -13.99 -0.58
N GLN A 26 -7.14 -13.12 -0.40
CA GLN A 26 -7.22 -11.99 0.52
C GLN A 26 -6.56 -10.74 -0.05
N ALA A 27 -7.20 -9.59 0.17
CA ALA A 27 -6.64 -8.29 -0.13
C ALA A 27 -6.97 -7.31 1.00
N PHE A 28 -5.93 -6.75 1.63
CA PHE A 28 -6.10 -5.81 2.73
C PHE A 28 -5.17 -4.60 2.61
N VAL A 29 -5.62 -3.49 3.21
CA VAL A 29 -4.89 -2.23 3.22
C VAL A 29 -4.50 -1.90 4.66
N GLY A 30 -3.19 -1.89 4.89
CA GLY A 30 -2.57 -1.57 6.17
C GLY A 30 -2.21 -0.09 6.31
N LYS A 31 -2.14 0.38 7.55
CA LYS A 31 -1.57 1.69 7.86
C LYS A 31 -0.05 1.58 7.88
N ASN A 32 0.62 2.47 7.15
CA ASN A 32 2.07 2.57 7.14
C ASN A 32 2.52 3.85 7.90
N MET A 33 3.81 4.15 7.86
CA MET A 33 4.44 5.30 8.49
C MET A 33 3.66 6.59 8.22
N VAL A 34 3.59 7.44 9.24
CA VAL A 34 2.94 8.75 9.13
C VAL A 34 3.97 9.82 9.39
N LEU A 35 4.27 10.62 8.36
CA LEU A 35 5.24 11.70 8.50
C LEU A 35 4.57 12.91 9.15
N LYS A 36 5.25 13.50 10.15
CA LYS A 36 4.80 14.73 10.82
C LYS A 36 5.39 15.94 10.10
N ARG A 37 4.56 16.96 9.87
CA ARG A 37 4.92 18.25 9.28
C ARG A 37 4.32 19.38 10.11
N TRP A 38 4.94 20.54 10.04
CA TRP A 38 4.44 21.75 10.70
C TRP A 38 3.76 22.64 9.67
N THR A 39 2.72 23.34 10.09
CA THR A 39 2.09 24.39 9.29
C THR A 39 2.01 25.67 10.10
N PRO A 40 2.54 26.79 9.59
CA PRO A 40 2.43 28.07 10.29
C PRO A 40 0.96 28.50 10.32
N ARG A 41 0.53 29.03 11.46
CA ARG A 41 -0.80 29.61 11.65
C ARG A 41 -0.67 31.05 12.16
N GLY A 42 -1.74 31.82 12.04
CA GLY A 42 -1.76 33.20 12.53
C GLY A 42 -1.50 33.28 14.05
N ARG A 43 -1.10 34.48 14.50
CA ARG A 43 -0.81 34.79 15.91
C ARG A 43 0.31 33.94 16.53
N GLY A 44 1.36 33.62 15.77
CA GLY A 44 2.53 32.87 16.26
C GLY A 44 2.24 31.41 16.62
N ARG A 45 1.13 30.84 16.14
CA ARG A 45 0.74 29.46 16.44
C ARG A 45 1.26 28.50 15.37
N MET A 46 1.54 27.27 15.76
CA MET A 46 1.94 26.19 14.86
C MET A 46 0.91 25.06 14.88
N GLY A 47 0.43 24.65 13.69
CA GLY A 47 -0.39 23.46 13.52
C GLY A 47 0.47 22.23 13.20
N ARG A 48 -0.05 21.05 13.49
CA ARG A 48 0.54 19.77 13.07
C ARG A 48 -0.22 19.23 11.85
N ILE A 49 0.50 18.82 10.81
CA ILE A 49 -0.02 18.10 9.65
C ILE A 49 0.59 16.71 9.64
N PHE A 50 -0.23 15.70 9.41
CA PHE A 50 0.20 14.33 9.21
C PHE A 50 0.11 13.98 7.72
N LYS A 51 1.15 13.34 7.18
CA LYS A 51 1.15 12.76 5.83
C LYS A 51 1.09 11.24 5.99
N PRO A 52 -0.11 10.64 5.91
CA PRO A 52 -0.25 9.19 6.07
C PRO A 52 0.18 8.46 4.81
N PHE A 53 0.83 7.31 5.01
CA PHE A 53 1.07 6.32 3.96
C PHE A 53 0.26 5.06 4.27
N ALA A 54 -0.03 4.30 3.21
CA ALA A 54 -0.72 3.02 3.30
C ALA A 54 0.10 1.96 2.58
N GLU A 55 -0.07 0.71 3.00
CA GLU A 55 0.50 -0.46 2.36
C GLU A 55 -0.62 -1.38 1.91
N ILE A 56 -0.44 -2.01 0.75
CA ILE A 56 -1.42 -2.92 0.16
C ILE A 56 -0.79 -4.29 0.12
N THR A 57 -1.46 -5.27 0.71
CA THR A 57 -1.04 -6.66 0.71
C THR A 57 -2.10 -7.47 -0.04
N ILE A 58 -1.64 -8.29 -0.98
CA ILE A 58 -2.48 -9.17 -1.81
C ILE A 58 -1.95 -10.58 -1.63
N VAL A 59 -2.85 -11.51 -1.35
CA VAL A 59 -2.60 -12.95 -1.29
C VAL A 59 -3.37 -13.59 -2.44
N VAL A 60 -2.63 -14.31 -3.28
CA VAL A 60 -3.08 -15.00 -4.50
C VAL A 60 -2.74 -16.47 -4.40
#